data_AF-A0A180FXN5-F1
#
_entry.id   AF-A0A180FXN5-F1
#
_cell.length_a   1.000
_cell.length_b   1.000
_cell.length_c   1.000
_cell.angle_alpha   90.00
_cell.angle_beta   90.00
_cell.angle_gamma   90.00
#
_symmetry.space_group_name_H-M   'P 1'
#
loop_
_entity.id
_entity.type
_entity.pdbx_description
1 polymer ?
#
loop_
_entity_poly.entity_id
_entity_poly.type
_entity_poly.pdbx_seq_one_letter_code
_entity_poly.pdbx_strand_id
1 'polypeptide(L)'
;MASEAETNDEEDSVADRDLDDLMPSLLPEELLSVRRAIEQTSLPSWVDRLPHQLGAASAGSLKAAEWGILYAVFYPLVLLPLWNLCNANKDHKILSDNL
;
A
#
# COMPACT_ATOMS: atom_id res chain seq x y z
N MET A 1 60.77 12.60 -5.69
CA MET A 1 59.89 11.61 -5.04
C MET A 1 58.63 12.38 -4.66
N ALA A 2 57.67 12.58 -5.56
CA ALA A 2 56.65 11.62 -6.02
C ALA A 2 55.71 11.18 -4.89
N SER A 3 54.54 11.83 -4.79
CA SER A 3 53.24 11.18 -4.57
C SER A 3 52.15 12.24 -4.66
N GLU A 4 51.46 12.21 -5.79
CA GLU A 4 50.17 12.84 -6.03
C GLU A 4 49.13 12.07 -5.21
N ALA A 5 48.31 12.77 -4.42
CA ALA A 5 47.13 12.20 -3.81
C ALA A 5 45.92 12.77 -4.56
N GLU A 6 45.60 12.13 -5.68
CA GLU A 6 44.29 12.28 -6.32
C GLU A 6 43.28 11.59 -5.41
N THR A 7 42.58 12.37 -4.60
CA THR A 7 41.35 11.90 -3.95
C THR A 7 40.25 12.02 -4.98
N ASN A 8 39.96 10.90 -5.63
CA ASN A 8 38.85 10.72 -6.54
C ASN A 8 37.56 10.88 -5.71
N ASP A 9 36.97 12.06 -5.73
CA ASP A 9 35.61 12.30 -5.25
C ASP A 9 34.66 11.63 -6.25
N GLU A 10 34.50 10.31 -6.13
CA GLU A 10 33.38 9.57 -6.71
C GLU A 10 32.11 10.05 -6.00
N GLU A 11 31.55 11.12 -6.57
CA GLU A 11 30.19 11.56 -6.32
C GLU A 11 29.27 10.35 -6.60
N ASP A 12 28.86 9.69 -5.51
CA ASP A 12 27.87 8.61 -5.48
C ASP A 12 26.53 9.18 -5.93
N SER A 13 26.42 9.37 -7.24
CA SER A 13 25.19 9.69 -7.96
C SER A 13 24.34 8.42 -7.96
N VAL A 14 23.82 8.06 -6.79
CA VAL A 14 22.77 7.06 -6.68
C VAL A 14 21.59 7.62 -7.45
N ALA A 15 21.37 7.07 -8.64
CA ALA A 15 20.25 7.41 -9.49
C ALA A 15 18.95 7.26 -8.67
N ASP A 16 18.29 8.40 -8.44
CA ASP A 16 16.98 8.59 -7.79
C ASP A 16 15.81 7.95 -8.58
N ARG A 17 16.07 6.88 -9.33
CA ARG A 17 15.09 6.21 -10.17
C ARG A 17 14.87 4.78 -9.67
N ASP A 18 13.59 4.49 -9.43
CA ASP A 18 12.97 3.17 -9.31
C ASP A 18 12.87 2.53 -7.91
N LEU A 19 12.84 3.32 -6.83
CA LEU A 19 12.36 2.80 -5.53
C LEU A 19 10.86 2.47 -5.56
N ASP A 20 10.07 3.19 -6.35
CA ASP A 20 8.62 3.00 -6.46
C ASP A 20 8.24 1.66 -7.08
N ASP A 21 9.03 1.14 -8.03
CA ASP A 21 8.80 -0.15 -8.69
C ASP A 21 9.02 -1.35 -7.74
N LEU A 22 9.68 -1.12 -6.60
CA LEU A 22 9.92 -2.14 -5.56
C LEU A 22 8.87 -2.10 -4.44
N MET A 23 7.99 -1.09 -4.42
CA MET A 23 7.06 -0.91 -3.31
C MET A 23 5.84 -1.84 -3.50
N PRO A 24 5.54 -2.71 -2.51
CA PRO A 24 4.45 -3.66 -2.65
C PRO A 24 3.12 -2.92 -2.80
N SER A 25 2.33 -3.32 -3.78
CA SER A 25 1.08 -2.61 -4.12
C SER A 25 -0.11 -3.56 -4.26
N LEU A 26 -1.32 -3.02 -4.04
CA LEU A 26 -2.55 -3.76 -4.28
C LEU A 26 -2.88 -3.76 -5.77
N LEU A 27 -3.31 -4.91 -6.29
CA LEU A 27 -3.84 -4.99 -7.64
C LEU A 27 -5.17 -4.21 -7.75
N PRO A 28 -5.51 -3.68 -8.93
CA PRO A 28 -6.77 -2.98 -9.14
C PRO A 28 -8.02 -3.78 -8.72
N GLU A 29 -7.99 -5.10 -8.94
CA GLU A 29 -9.08 -6.02 -8.59
C GLU A 29 -9.23 -6.20 -7.07
N GLU A 30 -8.12 -6.19 -6.35
CA GLU A 30 -8.08 -6.26 -4.88
C GLU A 30 -8.64 -4.97 -4.29
N LEU A 31 -8.18 -3.82 -4.81
CA LEU A 31 -8.71 -2.51 -4.42
C LEU A 31 -10.21 -2.39 -4.70
N LEU A 32 -10.68 -2.90 -5.84
CA LEU A 32 -12.10 -2.93 -6.16
C LEU A 32 -12.90 -3.78 -5.17
N SER A 33 -12.33 -4.92 -4.75
CA SER A 33 -12.94 -5.78 -3.75
C SER A 33 -13.07 -5.08 -2.39
N VAL A 34 -12.04 -4.32 -1.99
CA VAL A 34 -12.07 -3.48 -0.78
C VAL A 34 -13.15 -2.41 -0.87
N ARG A 35 -13.25 -1.69 -2.00
CA ARG A 35 -14.31 -0.68 -2.22
C ARG A 35 -15.71 -1.27 -2.10
N ARG A 36 -15.94 -2.44 -2.71
CA ARG A 36 -17.22 -3.16 -2.59
C ARG A 36 -17.54 -3.53 -1.16
N ALA A 37 -16.56 -3.99 -0.40
CA ALA A 37 -16.76 -4.30 1.01
C ALA A 37 -17.11 -3.05 1.83
N ILE A 38 -16.47 -1.91 1.57
CA ILE A 38 -16.80 -0.62 2.21
C ILE A 38 -18.26 -0.24 1.97
N GLU A 39 -18.75 -0.44 0.74
CA GLU A 39 -20.14 -0.14 0.39
C GLU A 39 -21.15 -1.12 1.03
N GLN A 40 -20.81 -2.40 1.10
CA GLN A 40 -21.74 -3.47 1.52
C GLN A 40 -21.74 -3.75 3.03
N THR A 41 -20.64 -3.44 3.72
CA THR A 41 -20.49 -3.77 5.14
C THR A 41 -21.24 -2.78 6.01
N SER A 42 -22.13 -3.30 6.86
CA SER A 42 -22.77 -2.50 7.90
C SER A 42 -21.82 -2.37 9.09
N LEU A 43 -21.41 -1.13 9.38
CA LEU A 43 -20.52 -0.83 10.50
C LEU A 43 -21.33 -0.52 11.77
N PRO A 44 -20.80 -0.86 12.97
CA PRO A 44 -21.32 -0.36 14.22
C PRO A 44 -21.34 1.17 14.26
N SER A 45 -22.25 1.75 15.05
CA SER A 45 -22.44 3.21 15.10
C SER A 45 -21.24 4.02 15.59
N TRP A 46 -20.26 3.36 16.23
CA TRP A 46 -19.04 3.98 16.75
C TRP A 46 -17.85 3.92 15.77
N VAL A 47 -18.01 3.25 14.62
CA VAL A 47 -17.00 3.21 13.56
C VAL A 47 -17.38 4.22 12.47
N ASP A 48 -16.47 5.13 12.16
CA ASP A 48 -16.68 6.09 11.07
C ASP A 48 -16.73 5.38 9.71
N ARG A 49 -17.52 5.93 8.79
CA ARG A 49 -17.58 5.41 7.41
C ARG A 49 -16.36 5.84 6.61
N LEU A 50 -15.79 4.89 5.86
CA LEU A 50 -14.76 5.16 4.87
C LEU A 50 -15.32 5.79 3.60
N PRO A 51 -14.50 6.55 2.85
CA PRO A 51 -14.88 7.03 1.52
C PRO A 51 -15.02 5.86 0.54
N HIS A 52 -16.13 5.84 -0.20
CA HIS A 52 -16.42 4.79 -1.19
C HIS A 52 -15.40 4.75 -2.35
N GLN A 53 -14.82 5.90 -2.69
CA GLN A 53 -13.85 6.05 -3.79
C GLN A 53 -12.40 5.94 -3.29
N LEU A 54 -12.13 5.00 -2.39
CA LEU A 54 -10.79 4.78 -1.82
C LEU A 54 -9.71 4.66 -2.91
N GLY A 55 -8.70 5.52 -2.89
CA GLY A 55 -7.58 5.50 -3.86
C GLY A 55 -7.91 6.10 -5.23
N ALA A 56 -9.06 6.75 -5.40
CA ALA A 56 -9.32 7.57 -6.58
C ALA A 56 -8.63 8.94 -6.43
N ALA A 57 -8.01 9.45 -7.49
CA ALA A 57 -7.34 10.76 -7.48
C ALA A 57 -8.29 11.91 -7.08
N SER A 58 -9.59 11.78 -7.36
CA SER A 58 -10.62 12.76 -7.00
C SER A 58 -11.06 12.72 -5.53
N ALA A 59 -10.78 11.62 -4.81
CA ALA A 59 -11.28 11.41 -3.45
C ALA A 59 -10.33 12.00 -2.37
N GLY A 60 -9.13 12.42 -2.77
CA GLY A 60 -8.09 12.87 -1.85
C GLY A 60 -7.47 11.74 -1.02
N SER A 61 -6.61 12.11 -0.08
CA SER A 61 -5.94 11.17 0.83
C SER A 61 -6.82 10.85 2.04
N LEU A 62 -6.69 9.63 2.56
CA LEU A 62 -7.34 9.24 3.81
C LEU A 62 -6.76 10.00 5.00
N LYS A 63 -7.62 10.30 5.97
CA LYS A 63 -7.24 10.79 7.29
C LYS A 63 -6.67 9.65 8.14
N ALA A 64 -5.93 9.99 9.19
CA ALA A 64 -5.31 9.00 10.08
C ALA A 64 -6.32 7.99 10.67
N ALA A 65 -7.50 8.46 11.11
CA ALA A 65 -8.54 7.58 11.63
C ALA A 65 -9.12 6.63 10.56
N GLU A 66 -9.28 7.13 9.33
CA GLU A 66 -9.75 6.35 8.19
C GLU A 66 -8.74 5.25 7.82
N TRP A 67 -7.44 5.56 7.84
CA TRP A 67 -6.39 4.54 7.70
C TRP A 67 -6.52 3.43 8.75
N GLY A 68 -6.74 3.79 10.02
CA GLY A 68 -6.93 2.81 11.09
C GLY A 68 -8.11 1.87 10.83
N ILE A 69 -9.25 2.40 10.36
CA ILE A 69 -10.43 1.59 10.04
C ILE A 69 -10.17 0.69 8.83
N LEU A 70 -9.49 1.20 7.80
CA LEU A 70 -9.14 0.43 6.62
C LEU A 70 -8.30 -0.80 6.98
N TYR A 71 -7.23 -0.60 7.75
CA TYR A 71 -6.32 -1.68 8.15
C TYR A 71 -6.93 -2.62 9.20
N ALA A 72 -7.70 -2.11 10.16
CA ALA A 72 -8.21 -2.96 11.24
C ALA A 72 -9.49 -3.74 10.87
N VAL A 73 -10.27 -3.25 9.91
CA VAL A 73 -11.60 -3.81 9.59
C VAL A 73 -11.62 -4.38 8.18
N PHE A 74 -11.34 -3.56 7.18
CA PHE A 74 -11.64 -3.91 5.79
C PHE A 74 -10.56 -4.77 5.14
N TYR A 75 -9.29 -4.49 5.39
CA TYR A 75 -8.21 -5.31 4.85
C TYR A 75 -8.27 -6.76 5.34
N PRO A 76 -8.43 -7.06 6.65
CA PRO A 76 -8.55 -8.44 7.11
C PRO A 76 -9.78 -9.14 6.56
N LEU A 77 -10.88 -8.40 6.42
CA LEU A 77 -12.15 -8.94 5.92
C LEU A 77 -12.09 -9.32 4.44
N VAL A 78 -11.30 -8.61 3.64
CA VAL A 78 -11.28 -8.76 2.17
C VAL A 78 -9.98 -9.40 1.66
N LEU A 79 -8.82 -8.88 2.07
CA LEU A 79 -7.54 -9.26 1.48
C LEU A 79 -7.09 -10.65 1.94
N LEU A 80 -7.23 -10.97 3.23
CA LEU A 80 -6.86 -12.30 3.73
C LEU A 80 -7.60 -13.45 3.02
N PRO A 81 -8.94 -13.44 2.88
CA PRO A 81 -9.61 -14.49 2.12
C PRO A 81 -9.27 -14.43 0.63
N LEU A 82 -9.12 -13.25 0.04
CA LEU A 82 -8.79 -13.11 -1.37
C LEU A 82 -7.42 -13.71 -1.70
N TRP A 83 -6.39 -13.43 -0.90
CA TRP A 83 -5.04 -13.98 -1.08
C TRP A 83 -4.94 -15.48 -0.81
N ASN A 84 -5.74 -16.00 0.12
CA ASN A 84 -5.83 -17.44 0.33
C ASN A 84 -6.47 -18.17 -0.87
N LEU A 85 -7.32 -17.49 -1.64
CA LEU A 85 -8.00 -18.06 -2.80
C LEU A 85 -7.26 -17.80 -4.12
N CYS A 86 -6.45 -16.75 -4.18
CA CYS A 86 -5.78 -16.29 -5.39
C CYS A 86 -4.40 -15.69 -5.07
N ASN A 87 -3.35 -16.22 -5.69
CA ASN A 87 -1.97 -15.75 -5.54
C ASN A 87 -1.50 -14.87 -6.71
N ALA A 88 -2.43 -14.19 -7.40
CA ALA A 88 -2.13 -13.37 -8.57
C ALA A 88 -1.22 -12.18 -8.24
N ASN A 89 -1.43 -11.54 -7.08
CA ASN A 89 -0.53 -10.51 -6.59
C ASN A 89 0.71 -11.17 -5.99
N LYS A 90 1.90 -10.90 -6.53
CA LYS A 90 3.15 -11.46 -6.02
C LYS A 90 3.55 -10.87 -4.66
N ASP A 91 3.07 -9.67 -4.37
CA ASP A 91 3.40 -8.90 -3.17
C ASP A 91 2.49 -9.25 -1.99
N HIS A 92 1.46 -10.08 -2.21
CA HIS A 92 0.46 -10.43 -1.19
C HIS A 92 1.08 -10.90 0.11
N LYS A 93 2.19 -11.65 0.04
CA LYS A 93 2.87 -12.17 1.22
C LYS A 93 3.45 -11.05 2.09
N ILE A 94 4.12 -10.08 1.45
CA ILE A 94 4.69 -8.91 2.15
C ILE A 94 3.55 -8.07 2.74
N LEU A 95 2.47 -7.88 1.99
CA LEU A 95 1.31 -7.12 2.46
C LEU A 95 0.57 -7.84 3.61
N SER A 96 0.49 -9.18 3.58
CA SER A 96 -0.14 -9.96 4.66
C SER A 96 0.68 -10.00 5.94
N ASP A 97 2.01 -9.90 5.85
CA ASP A 97 2.89 -9.88 7.03
C ASP A 97 2.75 -8.57 7.85
N ASN A 98 2.16 -7.53 7.25
CA ASN A 98 1.94 -6.21 7.87
C ASN A 98 0.50 -5.99 8.36
N LEU A 99 -0.36 -6.99 8.21
CA LEU A 99 -1.78 -6.95 8.59
C LEU A 99 -2.00 -7.54 9.99
#